data_AF-A0A960SRR1-F1
#
_entry.id   AF-A0A960SRR1-F1
#
_cell.length_a   1.000
_cell.length_b   1.000
_cell.length_c   1.000
_cell.angle_alpha   90.00
_cell.angle_beta   90.00
_cell.angle_gamma   90.00
#
_symmetry.space_group_name_H-M   'P 1'
#
loop_
_entity.id
_entity.type
_entity.pdbx_description
1 polymer ?
#
loop_
_entity_poly.entity_id
_entity_poly.type
_entity_poly.pdbx_seq_one_letter_code
_entity_poly.pdbx_strand_id
1 'polypeptide(L)'
;MNRTALLALCPTALLATAAGPPAFVTSDPNGGWSRAGYYVHNNLWNAAKYSPCTSTLSAWSHDNWQVVTRMNNRTGDGAVKTYPNVHRDYPGVPLDAFESITSRFAETSPQVGIYNVAYDIWINGIARPGCTEIMIWTDNFHQVPGGRYVQDVTFGEHT
;
A
#
# COMPACT_ATOMS: atom_id res chain seq x y z
N MET A 1 39.32 -8.87 46.18
CA MET A 1 39.41 -7.92 45.04
C MET A 1 38.51 -8.44 43.92
N ASN A 2 37.23 -8.06 43.89
CA ASN A 2 36.30 -8.47 42.84
C ASN A 2 36.28 -7.39 41.75
N ARG A 3 36.72 -7.77 40.55
CA ARG A 3 36.68 -6.90 39.36
C ARG A 3 35.37 -7.14 38.62
N THR A 4 34.45 -6.19 38.74
CA THR A 4 33.24 -6.11 37.91
C THR A 4 33.65 -5.71 36.50
N ALA A 5 33.42 -6.59 35.53
CA ALA A 5 33.59 -6.27 34.11
C ALA A 5 32.31 -5.59 33.59
N LEU A 6 32.41 -4.33 33.14
CA LEU A 6 31.35 -3.71 32.34
C LEU A 6 31.34 -4.35 30.96
N LEU A 7 30.24 -5.02 30.59
CA LEU A 7 29.95 -5.32 29.19
C LEU A 7 29.52 -4.01 28.51
N ALA A 8 30.35 -3.50 27.61
CA ALA A 8 29.94 -2.47 26.68
C ALA A 8 29.05 -3.10 25.60
N LEU A 9 27.74 -2.79 25.62
CA LEU A 9 26.88 -3.03 24.46
C LEU A 9 27.30 -2.08 23.36
N CYS A 10 27.91 -2.62 22.31
CA CYS A 10 28.17 -1.90 21.08
C CYS A 10 26.86 -1.87 20.28
N PRO A 11 26.24 -0.70 20.02
CA PRO A 11 25.06 -0.67 19.18
C PRO A 11 25.49 -1.00 17.76
N THR A 12 25.11 -2.18 17.27
CA THR A 12 25.24 -2.54 15.86
C THR A 12 24.33 -1.58 15.08
N ALA A 13 24.91 -0.54 14.50
CA ALA A 13 24.23 0.23 13.48
C ALA A 13 23.91 -0.74 12.33
N LEU A 14 22.62 -1.04 12.12
CA LEU A 14 22.18 -1.63 10.87
C LEU A 14 22.50 -0.61 9.78
N LEU A 15 23.64 -0.78 9.12
CA LEU A 15 23.89 -0.18 7.84
C LEU A 15 22.81 -0.74 6.92
N ALA A 16 21.78 0.05 6.64
CA ALA A 16 20.86 -0.22 5.55
C ALA A 16 21.73 -0.33 4.29
N THR A 17 22.00 -1.55 3.85
CA THR A 17 22.59 -1.79 2.53
C THR A 17 21.67 -1.08 1.56
N ALA A 18 22.16 0.00 0.94
CA ALA A 18 21.43 0.65 -0.14
C ALA A 18 21.06 -0.46 -1.12
N ALA A 19 19.76 -0.72 -1.26
CA ALA A 19 19.29 -1.68 -2.25
C ALA A 19 19.93 -1.25 -3.59
N GLY A 20 20.38 -2.22 -4.41
CA GLY A 20 20.92 -1.93 -5.74
C GLY A 20 19.91 -1.16 -6.61
N PRO A 21 20.15 -0.97 -7.92
CA PRO A 21 19.11 -0.36 -8.76
C PRO A 21 17.79 -1.18 -8.68
N PRO A 22 16.62 -0.52 -8.70
CA PRO A 22 15.33 -1.23 -8.74
C PRO A 22 15.26 -2.14 -9.96
N ALA A 23 14.63 -3.31 -9.80
CA ALA A 23 14.42 -4.28 -10.89
C ALA A 23 13.37 -3.80 -11.90
N PHE A 24 12.47 -2.91 -11.48
CA PHE A 24 11.44 -2.33 -12.32
C PHE A 24 11.20 -0.86 -11.94
N VAL A 25 11.08 0.01 -12.94
CA VAL A 25 10.71 1.42 -12.76
C VAL A 25 9.72 1.79 -13.86
N THR A 26 8.63 2.46 -13.50
CA THR A 26 7.65 2.96 -14.47
C THR A 26 7.03 4.29 -14.04
N SER A 27 6.77 5.14 -15.03
CA SER A 27 5.88 6.31 -14.90
C SER A 27 4.65 6.19 -15.81
N ASP A 28 4.47 5.04 -16.47
CA ASP A 28 3.26 4.75 -17.25
C ASP A 28 2.05 4.72 -16.30
N PRO A 29 0.97 5.48 -16.54
CA PRO A 29 -0.24 5.51 -15.72
C PRO A 29 -0.94 4.16 -15.50
N ASN A 30 -0.59 3.13 -16.27
CA ASN A 30 -1.09 1.77 -16.09
C ASN A 30 0.04 0.72 -16.13
N GLY A 31 1.30 1.15 -16.02
CA GLY A 31 2.45 0.25 -16.06
C GLY A 31 2.51 -0.65 -14.84
N GLY A 32 3.00 -1.88 -15.02
CA GLY A 32 3.19 -2.80 -13.92
C GLY A 32 4.12 -3.96 -14.22
N TRP A 33 4.38 -4.75 -13.18
CA TRP A 33 5.38 -5.81 -13.19
C TRP A 33 4.90 -7.03 -12.40
N SER A 34 4.84 -8.18 -13.08
CA SER A 34 4.53 -9.47 -12.45
C SER A 34 5.78 -10.11 -11.85
N ARG A 35 5.76 -10.41 -10.55
CA ARG A 35 6.87 -11.09 -9.87
C ARG A 35 6.34 -11.93 -8.71
N ALA A 36 6.78 -13.20 -8.65
CA ALA A 36 6.46 -14.13 -7.55
C ALA A 36 4.95 -14.31 -7.26
N GLY A 37 4.11 -14.25 -8.30
CA GLY A 37 2.66 -14.38 -8.17
C GLY A 37 1.94 -13.10 -7.72
N TYR A 38 2.65 -11.97 -7.66
CA TYR A 38 2.10 -10.65 -7.41
C TYR A 38 2.24 -9.76 -8.64
N TYR A 39 1.40 -8.72 -8.72
CA TYR A 39 1.49 -7.66 -9.71
C TYR A 39 1.69 -6.32 -9.02
N VAL A 40 2.82 -5.67 -9.31
CA VAL A 40 3.15 -4.32 -8.84
C VAL A 40 2.65 -3.32 -9.88
N HIS A 41 1.82 -2.35 -9.48
CA HIS A 41 1.01 -1.56 -10.41
C HIS A 41 1.06 -0.06 -10.12
N ASN A 42 1.45 0.75 -11.11
CA ASN A 42 1.37 2.21 -11.05
C ASN A 42 -0.03 2.68 -11.48
N ASN A 43 -1.05 2.32 -10.70
CA ASN A 43 -2.47 2.47 -11.08
C ASN A 43 -3.01 3.91 -10.96
N LEU A 44 -2.99 4.68 -12.04
CA LEU A 44 -3.48 6.07 -12.08
C LEU A 44 -4.89 6.18 -12.68
N TRP A 45 -5.77 5.24 -12.34
CA TRP A 45 -7.10 5.05 -12.96
C TRP A 45 -7.98 6.32 -13.05
N ASN A 46 -7.84 7.28 -12.12
CA ASN A 46 -8.65 8.50 -12.10
C ASN A 46 -7.86 9.78 -12.42
N ALA A 47 -6.54 9.71 -12.59
CA ALA A 47 -5.67 10.90 -12.54
C ALA A 47 -5.81 11.80 -13.78
N ALA A 48 -6.24 11.25 -14.92
CA ALA A 48 -6.24 11.95 -16.22
C ALA A 48 -7.04 13.26 -16.21
N LYS A 49 -8.13 13.33 -15.44
CA LYS A 49 -8.98 14.53 -15.34
C LYS A 49 -8.50 15.59 -14.33
N TYR A 50 -7.41 15.33 -13.61
CA TYR A 50 -6.90 16.17 -12.53
C TYR A 50 -5.52 16.77 -12.82
N SER A 51 -5.21 17.08 -14.07
CA SER A 51 -3.87 17.55 -14.46
C SER A 51 -3.44 18.87 -13.76
N PRO A 52 -2.15 19.01 -13.37
CA PRO A 52 -1.08 18.03 -13.48
C PRO A 52 -1.03 17.05 -12.29
N CYS A 53 -0.90 15.76 -12.61
CA CYS A 53 -0.61 14.69 -11.65
C CYS A 53 0.54 13.82 -12.20
N THR A 54 1.43 13.36 -11.33
CA THR A 54 2.57 12.50 -11.73
C THR A 54 2.74 11.34 -10.75
N SER A 55 3.22 10.20 -11.23
CA SER A 55 3.57 9.06 -10.39
C SER A 55 4.71 8.28 -11.02
N THR A 56 5.71 7.94 -10.22
CA THR A 56 6.79 7.02 -10.60
C THR A 56 6.87 5.92 -9.56
N LEU A 57 6.69 4.68 -10.02
CA LEU A 57 6.83 3.48 -9.21
C LEU A 57 8.21 2.86 -9.46
N SER A 58 8.89 2.49 -8.39
CA SER A 58 10.15 1.73 -8.42
C SER A 58 10.02 0.50 -7.54
N ALA A 59 10.37 -0.68 -8.05
CA ALA A 59 10.28 -1.94 -7.32
C ALA A 59 11.56 -2.76 -7.40
N TRP A 60 12.02 -3.25 -6.26
CA TRP A 60 13.09 -4.25 -6.15
C TRP A 60 12.51 -5.66 -6.10
N SER A 61 11.35 -5.81 -5.46
CA SER A 61 10.52 -7.02 -5.40
C SER A 61 9.05 -6.61 -5.16
N HIS A 62 8.15 -7.58 -5.04
CA HIS A 62 6.74 -7.30 -4.74
C HIS A 62 6.53 -6.80 -3.30
N ASP A 63 7.42 -7.17 -2.38
CA ASP A 63 7.42 -6.82 -0.95
C ASP A 63 8.43 -5.70 -0.61
N ASN A 64 9.14 -5.16 -1.61
CA ASN A 64 10.03 -4.01 -1.46
C ASN A 64 9.92 -3.10 -2.70
N TRP A 65 9.13 -2.05 -2.56
CA TRP A 65 8.83 -1.09 -3.61
C TRP A 65 8.54 0.29 -3.00
N GLN A 66 8.59 1.31 -3.85
CA GLN A 66 8.21 2.67 -3.49
C GLN A 66 7.42 3.30 -4.63
N VAL A 67 6.64 4.31 -4.29
CA VAL A 67 6.02 5.19 -5.26
C VAL A 67 6.23 6.64 -4.86
N VAL A 68 6.63 7.46 -5.82
CA VAL A 68 6.71 8.91 -5.65
C VAL A 68 5.61 9.54 -6.47
N THR A 69 4.63 10.13 -5.81
CA THR A 69 3.47 10.73 -6.46
C THR A 69 3.37 12.22 -6.18
N ARG A 70 2.79 12.96 -7.14
CA ARG A 70 2.33 14.34 -6.95
C ARG A 70 0.91 14.41 -7.44
N MET A 71 -0.01 14.55 -6.50
CA MET A 71 -1.44 14.70 -6.75
C MET A 71 -1.85 16.11 -6.33
N ASN A 72 -2.83 16.70 -7.02
CA ASN A 72 -3.40 17.98 -6.62
C ASN A 72 -4.88 17.82 -6.25
N ASN A 73 -5.35 18.71 -5.36
CA ASN A 73 -6.74 18.80 -4.93
C ASN A 73 -7.35 20.15 -5.35
N ARG A 74 -7.03 20.64 -6.56
CA ARG A 74 -7.48 21.97 -7.03
C ARG A 74 -9.00 22.13 -7.05
N THR A 75 -9.73 21.05 -7.31
CA THR A 75 -11.19 21.04 -7.33
C THR A 75 -11.82 20.98 -5.94
N GLY A 76 -11.05 20.62 -4.91
CA GLY A 76 -11.56 20.44 -3.55
C GLY A 76 -12.53 19.27 -3.40
N ASP A 77 -12.63 18.37 -4.38
CA ASP A 77 -13.62 17.28 -4.40
C ASP A 77 -13.24 16.07 -3.54
N GLY A 78 -12.02 16.03 -3.01
CA GLY A 78 -11.51 14.92 -2.21
C GLY A 78 -11.31 13.60 -2.96
N ALA A 79 -11.52 13.57 -4.28
CA ALA A 79 -11.57 12.31 -5.02
C ALA A 79 -10.19 11.63 -5.07
N VAL A 80 -10.18 10.31 -4.96
CA VAL A 80 -8.98 9.48 -5.13
C VAL A 80 -8.49 9.58 -6.57
N LYS A 81 -7.20 9.86 -6.77
CA LYS A 81 -6.61 10.09 -8.10
C LYS A 81 -5.88 8.86 -8.64
N THR A 82 -5.25 8.12 -7.74
CA THR A 82 -4.36 7.00 -8.04
C THR A 82 -4.44 6.00 -6.89
N TYR A 83 -4.12 4.75 -7.16
CA TYR A 83 -3.96 3.71 -6.14
C TYR A 83 -2.80 2.78 -6.49
N PRO A 84 -1.54 3.27 -6.49
CA PRO A 84 -0.38 2.44 -6.76
C PRO A 84 -0.33 1.31 -5.73
N ASN A 85 -0.24 0.07 -6.19
CA ASN A 85 -0.47 -1.08 -5.32
C ASN A 85 0.39 -2.29 -5.72
N VAL A 86 0.39 -3.28 -4.84
CA VAL A 86 0.81 -4.65 -5.14
C VAL A 86 -0.37 -5.54 -4.83
N HIS A 87 -0.80 -6.35 -5.79
CA HIS A 87 -1.90 -7.28 -5.57
C HIS A 87 -1.55 -8.70 -5.98
N ARG A 88 -2.36 -9.63 -5.47
CA ARG A 88 -2.36 -11.04 -5.84
C ARG A 88 -3.80 -11.46 -6.08
N ASP A 89 -4.03 -12.07 -7.22
CA ASP A 89 -5.35 -12.53 -7.61
C ASP A 89 -5.54 -14.01 -7.26
N TYR A 90 -6.77 -14.35 -6.88
CA TYR A 90 -7.20 -15.72 -6.57
C TYR A 90 -8.38 -16.11 -7.48
N PRO A 91 -8.14 -16.33 -8.79
CA PRO A 91 -9.21 -16.51 -9.76
C PRO A 91 -9.97 -17.82 -9.51
N GLY A 92 -11.28 -17.73 -9.36
CA GLY A 92 -12.16 -18.89 -9.21
C GLY A 92 -12.00 -19.64 -7.88
N VAL A 93 -11.33 -19.04 -6.89
CA VAL A 93 -11.19 -19.63 -5.55
C VAL A 93 -12.30 -19.09 -4.65
N PRO A 94 -13.18 -19.94 -4.11
CA PRO A 94 -14.24 -19.49 -3.21
C PRO A 94 -13.65 -19.14 -1.83
N LEU A 95 -14.34 -18.28 -1.07
CA LEU A 95 -13.84 -17.82 0.23
C LEU A 95 -13.66 -18.95 1.24
N ASP A 96 -14.52 -19.98 1.20
CA ASP A 96 -14.47 -21.13 2.10
C ASP A 96 -13.33 -22.12 1.79
N ALA A 97 -12.62 -21.96 0.66
CA ALA A 97 -11.40 -22.71 0.37
C ALA A 97 -10.18 -22.20 1.15
N PHE A 98 -10.27 -21.02 1.77
CA PHE A 98 -9.19 -20.47 2.57
C PHE A 98 -9.41 -20.76 4.05
N GLU A 99 -8.52 -21.55 4.65
CA GLU A 99 -8.43 -21.63 6.12
C GLU A 99 -7.92 -20.31 6.72
N SER A 100 -7.00 -19.64 6.02
CA SER A 100 -6.46 -18.33 6.40
C SER A 100 -5.85 -17.62 5.18
N ILE A 101 -6.00 -16.30 5.14
CA ILE A 101 -5.20 -15.40 4.29
C ILE A 101 -4.50 -14.43 5.24
N THR A 102 -3.18 -14.50 5.29
CA THR A 102 -2.36 -13.65 6.15
C THR A 102 -1.51 -12.70 5.29
N SER A 103 -1.50 -11.43 5.67
CA SER A 103 -0.62 -10.42 5.09
C SER A 103 0.17 -9.70 6.18
N ARG A 104 1.37 -9.26 5.84
CA ARG A 104 2.23 -8.42 6.69
C ARG A 104 2.69 -7.24 5.86
N PHE A 105 2.81 -6.08 6.49
CA PHE A 105 3.29 -4.87 5.83
C PHE A 105 4.19 -4.09 6.78
N ALA A 106 5.06 -3.28 6.21
CA ALA A 106 5.78 -2.21 6.86
C ALA A 106 5.88 -1.08 5.84
N GLU A 107 5.66 0.16 6.28
CA GLU A 107 5.57 1.30 5.37
C GLU A 107 6.18 2.56 6.01
N THR A 108 6.55 3.51 5.16
CA THR A 108 6.88 4.89 5.57
C THR A 108 6.14 5.85 4.66
N SER A 109 5.21 6.59 5.24
CA SER A 109 4.35 7.51 4.50
C SER A 109 4.89 8.95 4.50
N PRO A 110 4.51 9.77 3.50
CA PRO A 110 5.10 11.10 3.31
C PRO A 110 4.66 12.13 4.36
N GLN A 111 3.58 11.89 5.11
CA GLN A 111 3.04 12.80 6.14
C GLN A 111 2.75 14.22 5.60
N VAL A 112 2.37 14.31 4.32
CA VAL A 112 1.96 15.54 3.65
C VAL A 112 0.90 15.25 2.59
N GLY A 113 -0.04 16.19 2.42
CA GLY A 113 -1.10 16.10 1.42
C GLY A 113 -2.40 15.51 1.97
N ILE A 114 -3.04 14.67 1.16
CA ILE A 114 -4.28 13.95 1.48
C ILE A 114 -4.14 12.54 0.91
N TYR A 115 -4.08 11.53 1.77
CA TYR A 115 -3.93 10.13 1.36
C TYR A 115 -4.40 9.16 2.44
N ASN A 116 -4.53 7.89 2.06
CA ASN A 116 -4.52 6.76 2.99
C ASN A 116 -3.54 5.69 2.47
N VAL A 117 -3.15 4.79 3.35
CA VAL A 117 -2.54 3.50 2.99
C VAL A 117 -3.53 2.43 3.42
N ALA A 118 -3.87 1.53 2.50
CA ALA A 118 -4.93 0.57 2.75
C ALA A 118 -4.68 -0.75 2.04
N TYR A 119 -5.16 -1.84 2.64
CA TYR A 119 -5.56 -3.03 1.90
C TYR A 119 -6.86 -2.74 1.15
N ASP A 120 -6.96 -3.25 -0.08
CA ASP A 120 -8.15 -3.19 -0.93
C ASP A 120 -8.46 -4.61 -1.44
N ILE A 121 -9.52 -5.20 -0.89
CA ILE A 121 -9.88 -6.61 -1.08
C ILE A 121 -11.19 -6.67 -1.85
N TRP A 122 -11.15 -7.32 -3.02
CA TRP A 122 -12.30 -7.48 -3.89
C TRP A 122 -12.80 -8.93 -3.90
N ILE A 123 -14.10 -9.11 -3.71
CA ILE A 123 -14.79 -10.39 -3.72
C ILE A 123 -15.84 -10.37 -4.84
N ASN A 124 -15.93 -11.45 -5.61
CA ASN A 124 -16.85 -11.60 -6.75
C ASN A 124 -16.63 -10.56 -7.88
N GLY A 125 -15.37 -10.25 -8.16
CA GLY A 125 -14.96 -9.31 -9.22
C GLY A 125 -14.56 -7.94 -8.68
N ILE A 126 -14.18 -7.04 -9.58
CA ILE A 126 -13.64 -5.72 -9.27
C ILE A 126 -14.54 -4.65 -9.89
N ALA A 127 -15.02 -3.70 -9.08
CA ALA A 127 -15.77 -2.52 -9.49
C ALA A 127 -16.94 -2.80 -10.45
N ARG A 128 -17.75 -3.82 -10.17
CA ARG A 128 -18.92 -4.22 -10.98
C ARG A 128 -20.14 -4.53 -10.10
N PRO A 129 -21.37 -4.45 -10.62
CA PRO A 129 -22.54 -4.87 -9.85
C PRO A 129 -22.40 -6.30 -9.31
N GLY A 130 -22.64 -6.48 -8.02
CA GLY A 130 -22.55 -7.80 -7.35
C GLY A 130 -21.19 -8.13 -6.73
N CYS A 131 -20.17 -7.27 -6.87
CA CYS A 131 -18.91 -7.42 -6.13
C CYS A 131 -19.00 -6.77 -4.74
N THR A 132 -18.06 -7.14 -3.87
CA THR A 132 -17.85 -6.51 -2.56
C THR A 132 -16.41 -6.03 -2.46
N GLU A 133 -16.24 -4.78 -2.05
CA GLU A 133 -14.96 -4.16 -1.72
C GLU A 133 -14.84 -4.08 -0.20
N ILE A 134 -13.72 -4.52 0.34
CA ILE A 134 -13.36 -4.37 1.74
C ILE A 134 -12.02 -3.66 1.80
N MET A 135 -12.03 -2.45 2.38
CA MET A 135 -10.80 -1.72 2.63
C MET A 135 -10.42 -1.78 4.10
N ILE A 136 -9.12 -1.95 4.39
CA ILE A 136 -8.56 -1.85 5.74
C ILE A 136 -7.48 -0.77 5.70
N TRP A 137 -7.77 0.40 6.26
CA TRP A 137 -6.86 1.54 6.24
C TRP A 137 -5.87 1.43 7.40
N THR A 138 -4.58 1.42 7.09
CA THR A 138 -3.50 1.24 8.05
C THR A 138 -2.75 2.54 8.36
N ASP A 139 -2.83 3.52 7.45
CA ASP A 139 -2.45 4.92 7.69
C ASP A 139 -3.50 5.82 7.03
N ASN A 140 -3.77 6.97 7.63
CA ASN A 140 -4.66 7.98 7.08
C ASN A 140 -4.13 9.38 7.37
N PHE A 141 -3.98 10.18 6.31
CA PHE A 141 -3.61 11.58 6.40
C PHE A 141 -4.67 12.42 5.68
N HIS A 142 -5.63 12.92 6.46
CA HIS A 142 -6.73 13.79 6.03
C HIS A 142 -7.71 13.22 4.98
N GLN A 143 -7.67 11.92 4.69
CA GLN A 143 -8.65 11.29 3.80
C GLN A 143 -9.85 10.77 4.59
N VAL A 144 -11.00 10.60 3.92
CA VAL A 144 -12.24 10.09 4.49
C VAL A 144 -12.77 8.91 3.67
N PRO A 145 -13.29 7.84 4.31
CA PRO A 145 -13.86 6.72 3.59
C PRO A 145 -15.18 7.11 2.92
N GLY A 146 -15.54 6.39 1.85
CA GLY A 146 -16.88 6.48 1.28
C GLY A 146 -17.94 5.94 2.25
N GLY A 147 -19.17 6.49 2.16
CA GLY A 147 -20.30 6.01 2.95
C GLY A 147 -20.53 6.80 4.23
N ARG A 148 -20.98 6.10 5.30
CA ARG A 148 -21.28 6.70 6.61
C ARG A 148 -20.70 5.84 7.72
N TYR A 149 -20.32 6.49 8.81
CA TYR A 149 -19.96 5.82 10.04
C TYR A 149 -21.10 4.94 10.55
N VAL A 150 -20.77 3.76 11.07
CA VAL A 150 -21.73 2.82 11.67
C VAL A 150 -21.40 2.61 13.13
N GLN A 151 -20.19 2.12 13.42
CA GLN A 151 -19.70 1.84 14.77
C GLN A 151 -18.19 1.60 14.74
N ASP A 152 -17.58 1.64 15.92
CA ASP A 152 -16.23 1.14 16.16
C ASP A 152 -16.27 -0.37 16.41
N VAL A 153 -15.29 -1.09 15.90
CA VAL A 153 -15.15 -2.55 16.09
C VAL A 153 -13.69 -2.89 16.32
N THR A 154 -13.42 -3.87 17.16
CA THR A 154 -12.05 -4.34 17.42
C THR A 154 -11.81 -5.66 16.70
N PHE A 155 -10.73 -5.72 15.91
CA PHE A 155 -10.23 -6.93 15.28
C PHE A 155 -8.81 -7.22 15.82
N GLY A 156 -8.66 -8.31 16.56
CA GLY A 156 -7.40 -8.61 17.25
C GLY A 156 -7.06 -7.50 18.26
N GLU A 157 -5.92 -6.85 18.09
CA GLU A 157 -5.44 -5.76 18.96
C GLU A 157 -5.68 -4.36 18.35
N HIS A 158 -6.44 -4.26 17.26
CA HIS A 158 -6.69 -3.02 16.51
C HIS A 158 -8.16 -2.62 16.57
N THR A 159 -8.43 -1.32 16.71
CA THR A 159 -9.77 -0.70 16.65
C THR A 159 -9.81 0.28 15.49
#